data_AF-A0A8J4VMZ1-F1
#
_entry.id   AF-A0A8J4VMZ1-F1
#
_cell.length_a   1.000
_cell.length_b   1.000
_cell.length_c   1.000
_cell.angle_alpha   90.00
_cell.angle_beta   90.00
_cell.angle_gamma   90.00
#
_symmetry.space_group_name_H-M   'P 1'
#
loop_
_entity.id
_entity.type
_entity.pdbx_description
1 polymer ?
#
loop_
_entity_poly.entity_id
_entity_poly.type
_entity_poly.pdbx_seq_one_letter_code
_entity_poly.pdbx_strand_id
1 'polypeptide(L)'
;MDLESNYEIAPTADFIYSRNFTRVALQFPDDLLKDSTRVVRALREQLRSLRKCGTEKNGDNNKDVRLFVMADTTFGSCCVDEVGALHADAECVVHYGHTCLSPTTTLPAFFVFGKASISVSNCVEDLSNYALTNGKRVVVLYGLEYAYSIKHVREALEEASS
;
A
#
# COMPACT_ATOMS: atom_id res chain seq x y z
N MET A 1 -3.56 4.51 14.08
CA MET A 1 -3.00 3.33 13.40
C MET A 1 -1.49 3.43 13.42
N ASP A 2 -0.77 2.33 13.60
CA ASP A 2 0.69 2.31 13.59
C ASP A 2 1.26 2.40 12.16
N LEU A 3 2.54 2.73 12.05
CA LEU A 3 3.22 2.90 10.76
C LEU A 3 3.26 1.60 9.94
N GLU A 4 3.44 0.45 10.58
CA GLU A 4 3.60 -0.82 9.86
C GLU A 4 2.29 -1.23 9.17
N SER A 5 1.17 -1.03 9.85
CA SER A 5 -0.16 -1.28 9.29
C SER A 5 -0.52 -0.28 8.19
N ASN A 6 -0.19 1.01 8.37
CA ASN A 6 -0.51 2.05 7.38
C ASN A 6 0.29 1.90 6.08
N TYR A 7 1.56 1.49 6.18
CA TYR A 7 2.45 1.28 5.03
C TYR A 7 2.52 -0.18 4.57
N GLU A 8 1.64 -1.04 5.09
CA GLU A 8 1.51 -2.46 4.74
C GLU A 8 2.87 -3.19 4.67
N ILE A 9 3.69 -3.02 5.71
CA ILE A 9 5.08 -3.50 5.70
C ILE A 9 5.14 -5.02 5.55
N ALA A 10 4.31 -5.77 6.28
CA ALA A 10 4.28 -7.23 6.18
C ALA A 10 3.85 -7.73 4.78
N PRO A 11 2.69 -7.31 4.21
CA PRO A 11 2.31 -7.67 2.85
C PRO A 11 3.36 -7.28 1.80
N THR A 12 3.97 -6.10 1.95
CA THR A 12 5.06 -5.64 1.07
C THR A 12 6.29 -6.55 1.18
N ALA A 13 6.69 -6.94 2.39
CA ALA A 13 7.81 -7.84 2.62
C ALA A 13 7.54 -9.22 2.01
N ASP A 14 6.33 -9.75 2.16
CA ASP A 14 5.91 -11.03 1.58
C ASP A 14 5.92 -11.00 0.05
N PHE A 15 5.46 -9.91 -0.56
CA PHE A 15 5.52 -9.68 -2.00
C PHE A 15 6.96 -9.71 -2.53
N ILE A 16 7.87 -9.04 -1.83
CA ILE A 16 9.30 -9.00 -2.18
C ILE A 16 9.93 -10.38 -2.00
N TYR A 17 9.68 -11.01 -0.86
CA TYR A 17 10.29 -12.29 -0.47
C TYR A 17 9.82 -13.44 -1.34
N SER A 18 8.51 -13.60 -1.55
CA SER A 18 7.92 -14.69 -2.34
C SER A 18 8.36 -14.70 -3.81
N ARG A 19 8.79 -13.55 -4.34
CA ARG A 19 9.27 -13.39 -5.72
C ARG A 19 10.79 -13.33 -5.84
N ASN A 20 11.51 -13.48 -4.72
CA ASN A 20 12.96 -13.40 -4.66
C ASN A 20 13.55 -12.08 -5.21
N PHE A 21 12.82 -10.97 -5.08
CA PHE A 21 13.36 -9.67 -5.49
C PHE A 21 14.50 -9.24 -4.56
N THR A 22 15.59 -8.77 -5.15
CA THR A 22 16.81 -8.31 -4.48
C THR A 22 17.01 -6.80 -4.61
N ARG A 23 16.30 -6.15 -5.53
CA ARG A 23 16.37 -4.70 -5.76
C ARG A 23 14.98 -4.14 -5.98
N VAL A 24 14.56 -3.31 -5.04
CA VAL A 24 13.18 -2.83 -4.97
C VAL A 24 13.20 -1.31 -4.93
N ALA A 25 12.47 -0.70 -5.86
CA ALA A 25 12.22 0.72 -5.83
C ALA A 25 11.02 1.02 -4.93
N LEU A 26 11.16 1.96 -4.01
CA LEU A 26 10.11 2.45 -3.10
C LEU A 26 9.77 3.87 -3.53
N GLN A 27 8.66 4.01 -4.22
CA GLN A 27 8.21 5.27 -4.79
C GLN A 27 7.23 5.96 -3.84
N PHE A 28 7.58 7.16 -3.37
CA PHE A 28 6.78 7.95 -2.45
C PHE A 28 6.36 9.29 -3.08
N PRO A 29 5.11 9.73 -2.88
CA PRO A 29 4.73 11.11 -3.11
C PRO A 29 5.38 12.02 -2.05
N ASP A 30 5.53 13.30 -2.39
CA ASP A 30 6.22 14.30 -1.57
C ASP A 30 5.74 14.32 -0.10
N ASP A 31 4.42 14.22 0.12
CA ASP A 31 3.82 14.27 1.46
C ASP A 31 4.19 13.08 2.35
N LEU A 32 4.53 11.93 1.74
CA LEU A 32 4.91 10.69 2.43
C LEU A 32 6.43 10.47 2.46
N LEU A 33 7.21 11.22 1.69
CA LEU A 33 8.66 11.05 1.58
C LEU A 33 9.37 11.20 2.95
N LYS A 34 8.82 12.01 3.85
CA LYS A 34 9.30 12.19 5.24
C LYS A 34 9.33 10.88 6.06
N ASP A 35 8.45 9.93 5.74
CA ASP A 35 8.37 8.63 6.43
C ASP A 35 9.27 7.55 5.80
N SER A 36 9.86 7.82 4.63
CA SER A 36 10.63 6.85 3.84
C SER A 36 11.70 6.11 4.66
N THR A 37 12.44 6.82 5.51
CA THR A 37 13.49 6.23 6.36
C THR A 37 12.94 5.22 7.36
N ARG A 38 11.76 5.49 7.92
CA ARG A 38 11.07 4.62 8.90
C ARG A 38 10.51 3.40 8.19
N VAL A 39 9.90 3.59 7.01
CA VAL A 39 9.40 2.51 6.15
C VAL A 39 10.53 1.58 5.71
N VAL A 40 11.65 2.13 5.22
CA VAL A 40 12.84 1.35 4.83
C VAL A 40 13.36 0.52 6.01
N ARG A 41 13.43 1.09 7.22
CA ARG A 41 13.88 0.37 8.41
C ARG A 41 12.93 -0.79 8.74
N ALA A 42 11.64 -0.52 8.85
CA ALA A 42 10.63 -1.53 9.17
C ALA A 42 10.61 -2.66 8.13
N LEU A 43 10.68 -2.30 6.84
CA LEU A 43 10.70 -3.27 5.75
C LEU A 43 11.97 -4.14 5.77
N ARG A 44 13.14 -3.57 6.06
CA ARG A 44 14.38 -4.34 6.24
C ARG A 44 14.30 -5.31 7.41
N GLU A 45 13.72 -4.90 8.53
CA GLU A 45 13.53 -5.75 9.71
C GLU A 45 12.60 -6.92 9.41
N GLN A 46 11.46 -6.67 8.74
CA GLN A 46 10.53 -7.72 8.33
C GLN A 46 11.15 -8.69 7.31
N LEU A 47 11.85 -8.19 6.29
CA LEU A 47 12.55 -9.04 5.31
C LEU A 47 13.62 -9.93 5.96
N ARG A 48 14.35 -9.42 6.97
CA ARG A 48 15.30 -10.22 7.74
C ARG A 48 14.60 -11.29 8.59
N SER A 49 13.43 -10.97 9.14
CA SER A 49 12.62 -11.93 9.91
C SER A 49 12.17 -13.10 9.02
N LEU A 50 11.59 -12.81 7.85
CA LEU A 50 11.14 -13.82 6.89
C LEU A 50 12.28 -14.78 6.47
N ARG A 51 13.48 -14.25 6.24
CA ARG A 51 14.67 -15.04 5.90
C ARG A 51 15.13 -15.97 7.02
N LYS A 52 15.04 -15.55 8.28
CA LYS A 52 15.41 -16.38 9.43
C LYS A 52 14.42 -17.53 9.65
N CYS A 53 13.15 -17.32 9.35
CA CYS A 53 12.12 -18.36 9.44
C CYS A 53 12.23 -19.37 8.28
N GLY A 54 12.65 -18.92 7.09
CA GLY A 54 12.88 -19.73 5.89
C GLY A 54 14.21 -20.49 5.86
N THR A 55 14.46 -21.38 6.82
CA THR A 55 15.42 -22.51 6.82
C THR A 55 16.90 -22.27 6.43
N GLU A 56 17.80 -22.63 7.36
CA GLU A 56 19.16 -23.11 7.09
C GLU A 56 19.14 -24.28 6.08
N LYS A 57 19.39 -24.04 4.79
CA LYS A 57 19.84 -25.05 3.78
C LYS A 57 19.98 -24.40 2.40
N ASN A 58 21.17 -23.88 2.13
CA ASN A 58 21.85 -23.75 0.82
C ASN A 58 22.71 -22.48 0.84
N GLY A 59 24.00 -22.69 1.14
CA GLY A 59 24.98 -21.64 1.40
C GLY A 59 25.44 -20.85 0.18
N ASP A 60 24.54 -20.22 -0.58
CA ASP A 60 24.97 -19.31 -1.66
C ASP A 60 24.00 -18.16 -2.03
N ASN A 61 22.78 -18.08 -1.45
CA ASN A 61 21.79 -17.07 -1.87
C ASN A 61 21.35 -16.09 -0.76
N ASN A 62 22.25 -15.69 0.13
CA ASN A 62 21.98 -14.61 1.10
C ASN A 62 22.13 -13.22 0.46
N LYS A 63 21.47 -12.96 -0.67
CA LYS A 63 21.51 -11.64 -1.31
C LYS A 63 20.64 -10.68 -0.51
N ASP A 64 21.24 -9.68 0.14
CA ASP A 64 20.49 -8.65 0.87
C ASP A 64 19.55 -7.88 -0.09
N VAL A 65 18.35 -7.52 0.37
CA VAL A 65 17.44 -6.72 -0.48
C VAL A 65 17.89 -5.26 -0.42
N ARG A 66 18.27 -4.72 -1.58
CA ARG A 66 18.56 -3.31 -1.77
C ARG A 66 17.26 -2.56 -2.02
N LEU A 67 16.93 -1.64 -1.11
CA LEU A 67 15.76 -0.77 -1.21
C LEU A 67 16.21 0.62 -1.69
N PHE A 68 15.62 1.13 -2.76
CA PHE A 68 15.91 2.44 -3.34
C PHE A 68 14.72 3.36 -3.10
N VAL A 69 14.92 4.45 -2.35
CA VAL A 69 13.86 5.45 -2.16
C VAL A 69 13.82 6.38 -3.36
N MET A 70 12.66 6.50 -3.98
CA MET A 70 12.38 7.41 -5.09
C MET A 70 11.29 8.38 -4.65
N ALA A 71 11.45 9.65 -5.02
CA ALA A 71 10.37 10.62 -4.93
C ALA A 71 9.63 10.68 -6.26
N ASP A 72 8.33 10.92 -6.21
CA ASP A 72 7.53 11.15 -7.40
C ASP A 72 7.96 12.40 -8.17
N THR A 73 7.61 12.43 -9.46
CA THR A 73 7.71 13.66 -10.23
C THR A 73 6.55 14.59 -9.88
N THR A 74 6.80 15.91 -9.89
CA THR A 74 5.85 16.96 -9.52
C THR A 74 4.51 16.90 -10.28
N PHE A 75 4.47 16.25 -11.45
CA PHE A 75 3.27 16.13 -12.29
C PHE A 75 2.81 14.68 -12.53
N GLY A 76 3.44 13.70 -11.86
CA GLY A 76 3.24 12.27 -12.11
C GLY A 76 3.12 11.41 -10.86
N SER A 77 2.71 11.99 -9.72
CA SER A 77 2.66 11.29 -8.43
C SER A 77 1.65 10.15 -8.34
N CYS A 78 0.75 10.02 -9.32
CA CYS A 78 -0.24 8.94 -9.34
C CYS A 78 0.22 7.70 -10.15
N CYS A 79 1.29 7.82 -10.94
CA CYS A 79 1.75 6.77 -11.85
C CYS A 79 3.01 6.09 -11.29
N VAL A 80 3.22 4.83 -11.65
CA VAL A 80 4.48 4.14 -11.37
C VAL A 80 5.58 4.69 -12.28
N ASP A 81 6.70 5.16 -11.71
CA ASP A 81 7.86 5.60 -12.48
C ASP A 81 8.76 4.41 -12.85
N GLU A 82 8.37 3.71 -13.91
CA GLU A 82 9.14 2.56 -14.43
C GLU A 82 10.52 2.99 -14.92
N VAL A 83 10.66 4.21 -15.48
CA VAL A 83 11.93 4.70 -16.00
C VAL A 83 12.92 4.98 -14.85
N GLY A 84 12.48 5.66 -13.80
CA GLY A 84 13.29 5.87 -12.60
C GLY A 84 13.70 4.55 -11.93
N ALA A 85 12.75 3.61 -11.80
CA ALA A 85 13.01 2.29 -11.24
C ALA A 85 14.02 1.48 -12.08
N LEU A 86 13.91 1.50 -13.41
CA LEU A 86 14.84 0.83 -14.32
C LEU A 86 16.24 1.43 -14.29
N HIS A 87 16.40 2.74 -14.07
CA HIS A 87 17.72 3.35 -13.86
C HIS A 87 18.39 2.90 -12.56
N ALA A 88 17.59 2.63 -11.53
CA ALA A 88 18.07 1.95 -10.31
C ALA A 88 18.20 0.42 -10.52
N ASP A 89 17.82 -0.06 -11.71
CA ASP A 89 17.77 -1.45 -12.16
C ASP A 89 17.04 -2.34 -11.12
N ALA A 90 15.94 -1.76 -10.62
CA ALA A 90 15.00 -2.40 -9.72
C ALA A 90 14.19 -3.47 -10.47
N GLU A 91 13.82 -4.51 -9.73
CA GLU A 91 13.07 -5.67 -10.24
C GLU A 91 11.56 -5.50 -10.01
N CYS A 92 11.17 -4.60 -9.10
CA CYS A 92 9.79 -4.21 -8.86
C CYS A 92 9.71 -2.81 -8.25
N VAL A 93 8.50 -2.23 -8.29
CA VAL A 93 8.18 -0.96 -7.62
C VAL A 93 7.16 -1.19 -6.52
N VAL A 94 7.39 -0.62 -5.34
CA VAL A 94 6.36 -0.42 -4.32
C VAL A 94 5.94 1.04 -4.40
N HIS A 95 4.70 1.29 -4.80
CA HIS A 95 4.16 2.63 -4.99
C HIS A 95 3.22 2.99 -3.84
N TYR A 96 3.56 4.04 -3.10
CA TYR A 96 2.83 4.46 -1.90
C TYR A 96 1.88 5.63 -2.20
N GLY A 97 0.70 5.63 -1.57
CA GLY A 97 -0.25 6.73 -1.60
C GLY A 97 -1.22 6.67 -2.78
N HIS A 98 -1.59 7.84 -3.29
CA HIS A 98 -2.59 7.98 -4.34
C HIS A 98 -2.06 7.44 -5.67
N THR A 99 -2.86 6.66 -6.37
CA THR A 99 -2.49 6.14 -7.69
C THR A 99 -3.67 6.17 -8.66
N CYS A 100 -3.36 6.34 -9.94
CA CYS A 100 -4.33 6.21 -11.03
C CYS A 100 -4.53 4.75 -11.49
N LEU A 101 -3.76 3.80 -10.94
CA LEU A 101 -3.74 2.39 -11.33
C LEU A 101 -3.50 2.18 -12.83
N SER A 102 -2.79 3.10 -13.47
CA SER A 102 -2.34 2.92 -14.85
C SER A 102 -1.52 1.64 -14.95
N PRO A 103 -1.75 0.81 -15.98
CA PRO A 103 -1.04 -0.46 -16.13
C PRO A 103 0.45 -0.23 -16.28
N THR A 104 1.26 -1.05 -15.60
CA THR A 104 2.71 -1.10 -15.82
C THR A 104 3.03 -2.00 -17.02
N THR A 105 4.17 -1.77 -17.64
CA THR A 105 4.58 -2.46 -18.88
C THR A 105 5.78 -3.38 -18.70
N THR A 106 6.70 -2.99 -17.83
CA THR A 106 8.04 -3.58 -17.72
C THR A 106 8.28 -4.14 -16.33
N LEU A 107 7.86 -3.42 -15.29
CA LEU A 107 8.09 -3.80 -13.90
C LEU A 107 6.77 -4.15 -13.19
N PRO A 108 6.75 -5.23 -12.37
CA PRO A 108 5.65 -5.47 -11.47
C PRO A 108 5.60 -4.38 -10.40
N ALA A 109 4.39 -3.88 -10.11
CA ALA A 109 4.14 -2.91 -9.05
C ALA A 109 3.32 -3.52 -7.91
N PHE A 110 3.63 -3.13 -6.68
CA PHE A 110 2.83 -3.36 -5.48
C PHE A 110 2.35 -2.01 -4.95
N PHE A 111 1.04 -1.85 -4.77
CA PHE A 111 0.44 -0.57 -4.39
C PHE A 111 0.07 -0.58 -2.91
N VAL A 112 0.39 0.51 -2.21
CA VAL A 112 0.07 0.71 -0.79
C VAL A 112 -0.65 2.04 -0.62
N PHE A 113 -1.97 2.00 -0.41
CA PHE A 113 -2.81 3.20 -0.44
C PHE A 113 -2.83 4.00 0.86
N GLY A 114 -2.31 3.44 1.95
CA GLY A 114 -2.51 4.00 3.28
C GLY A 114 -3.87 3.64 3.86
N LYS A 115 -4.06 3.99 5.14
CA LYS A 115 -5.26 3.67 5.91
C LYS A 115 -5.69 4.88 6.73
N ALA A 116 -6.29 5.86 6.05
CA ALA A 116 -6.75 7.08 6.69
C ALA A 116 -7.85 6.76 7.70
N SER A 117 -7.72 7.33 8.90
CA SER A 117 -8.64 7.05 10.01
C SER A 117 -10.07 7.47 9.67
N ILE A 118 -11.01 6.54 9.82
CA ILE A 118 -12.44 6.79 9.62
C ILE A 118 -13.26 6.01 10.65
N SER A 119 -14.33 6.62 11.15
CA SER A 119 -15.28 5.96 12.06
C SER A 119 -16.37 5.27 11.24
N VAL A 120 -16.35 3.93 11.21
CA VAL A 120 -17.37 3.14 10.51
C VAL A 120 -18.76 3.42 11.10
N SER A 121 -18.89 3.48 12.43
CA SER A 121 -20.18 3.72 13.10
C SER A 121 -20.80 5.05 12.70
N ASN A 122 -20.00 6.12 12.69
CA ASN A 122 -20.51 7.46 12.35
C ASN A 122 -20.91 7.52 10.87
N CYS A 123 -20.10 6.93 9.98
CA CYS A 123 -20.45 6.84 8.56
C CYS A 123 -21.76 6.09 8.35
N VAL A 124 -21.97 4.98 9.04
CA VAL A 124 -23.20 4.18 8.94
C VAL A 124 -24.41 4.97 9.45
N GLU A 125 -24.28 5.64 10.59
CA GLU A 125 -25.33 6.49 11.17
C GLU A 125 -25.75 7.61 10.21
N ASP A 126 -24.78 8.39 9.73
CA ASP A 126 -25.03 9.54 8.84
C ASP A 126 -25.64 9.10 7.49
N LEU A 127 -25.11 8.02 6.90
CA LEU A 127 -25.61 7.48 5.64
C LEU A 127 -27.02 6.88 5.79
N SER A 128 -27.29 6.19 6.90
CA SER A 128 -28.62 5.62 7.18
C SER A 128 -29.66 6.72 7.38
N ASN A 129 -29.33 7.74 8.18
CA ASN A 129 -30.19 8.90 8.40
C ASN A 129 -30.51 9.64 7.08
N TYR A 130 -29.50 9.81 6.21
CA TYR A 130 -29.69 10.42 4.90
C TYR A 130 -30.59 9.58 3.98
N ALA A 131 -30.37 8.26 3.95
CA ALA A 131 -31.15 7.34 3.13
C ALA A 131 -32.62 7.31 3.55
N LEU A 132 -32.89 7.24 4.85
CA LEU A 132 -34.25 7.26 5.42
C LEU A 132 -34.99 8.57 5.12
N THR A 133 -34.29 9.70 5.18
CA THR A 133 -34.89 11.03 4.97
C THR A 133 -35.26 11.28 3.51
N ASN A 134 -34.49 10.76 2.56
CA ASN A 134 -34.61 11.12 1.14
C ASN A 134 -35.24 10.03 0.27
N GLY A 135 -35.33 8.77 0.74
CA GLY A 135 -35.94 7.66 0.02
C GLY A 135 -35.25 7.32 -1.32
N LYS A 136 -34.00 7.74 -1.51
CA LYS A 136 -33.22 7.59 -2.75
C LYS A 136 -32.10 6.56 -2.57
N ARG A 137 -31.70 5.93 -3.68
CA ARG A 137 -30.51 5.08 -3.72
C ARG A 137 -29.27 5.94 -3.47
N VAL A 138 -28.37 5.44 -2.62
CA VAL A 138 -27.12 6.11 -2.26
C VAL A 138 -25.96 5.42 -2.98
N VAL A 139 -25.07 6.21 -3.56
CA VAL A 139 -23.78 5.73 -4.10
C VAL A 139 -22.68 6.32 -3.23
N VAL A 140 -21.83 5.47 -2.66
CA VAL A 140 -20.71 5.88 -1.83
C VAL A 140 -19.44 5.87 -2.68
N LEU A 141 -18.86 7.05 -2.88
CA LEU A 141 -17.54 7.23 -3.49
C LEU A 141 -16.53 7.50 -2.37
N TYR A 142 -15.34 6.95 -2.49
CA TYR A 142 -14.32 7.02 -1.45
C TYR A 142 -12.92 7.12 -2.06
N GLY A 143 -12.00 7.76 -1.34
CA GLY A 143 -10.57 7.78 -1.67
C GLY A 143 -9.91 6.43 -1.38
N LEU A 144 -8.81 6.14 -2.09
CA LEU A 144 -8.07 4.87 -1.95
C LEU A 144 -7.60 4.61 -0.52
N GLU A 145 -7.29 5.65 0.23
CA GLU A 145 -6.88 5.61 1.63
C GLU A 145 -7.97 5.05 2.57
N TYR A 146 -9.22 4.95 2.11
CA TYR A 146 -10.35 4.34 2.83
C TYR A 146 -10.74 2.97 2.28
N ALA A 147 -10.07 2.45 1.25
CA ALA A 147 -10.39 1.17 0.63
C ALA A 147 -10.33 0.00 1.64
N TYR A 148 -9.47 0.11 2.66
CA TYR A 148 -9.39 -0.87 3.75
C TYR A 148 -10.66 -0.94 4.63
N SER A 149 -11.44 0.14 4.68
CA SER A 149 -12.57 0.30 5.60
C SER A 149 -13.93 0.21 4.90
N ILE A 150 -14.00 0.51 3.59
CA ILE A 150 -15.26 0.59 2.86
C ILE A 150 -16.08 -0.70 2.91
N LYS A 151 -15.42 -1.87 2.95
CA LYS A 151 -16.10 -3.16 3.07
C LYS A 151 -16.89 -3.25 4.39
N HIS A 152 -16.28 -2.83 5.51
CA HIS A 152 -16.94 -2.80 6.81
C HIS A 152 -18.09 -1.80 6.84
N VAL A 153 -17.93 -0.63 6.22
CA VAL A 153 -19.01 0.36 6.09
C VAL A 153 -20.19 -0.22 5.32
N ARG A 154 -19.93 -0.94 4.22
CA ARG A 154 -20.98 -1.58 3.42
C ARG A 154 -21.72 -2.66 4.22
N GLU A 155 -20.98 -3.55 4.89
CA GLU A 155 -21.57 -4.64 5.70
C GLU A 155 -22.44 -4.07 6.83
N ALA A 156 -21.95 -3.07 7.56
CA ALA A 156 -22.69 -2.43 8.65
C ALA A 156 -23.93 -1.66 8.15
N LEU A 157 -23.90 -1.08 6.95
CA LEU A 157 -25.08 -0.45 6.33
C LEU A 157 -26.14 -1.49 5.91
N GLU A 158 -25.72 -2.64 5.40
CA GLU A 158 -26.62 -3.73 5.03
C GLU A 158 -27.31 -4.33 6.28
N GLU A 159 -26.58 -4.46 7.38
CA GLU A 159 -27.11 -4.88 8.68
C GLU A 159 -28.09 -3.87 9.28
N ALA A 160 -27.79 -2.56 9.22
CA ALA A 160 -28.66 -1.51 9.74
C ALA A 160 -29.94 -1.31 8.93
N SER A 161 -29.98 -1.81 7.69
CA SER A 161 -31.14 -1.72 6.79
C SER A 161 -32.04 -2.97 6.82
N SER A 162 -31.63 -4.01 7.56
CA SER A 162 -32.36 -5.28 7.72
C SER A 162 -33.28 -5.26 8.94
#